data_AF-V5H333-F1
#
_entry.id   AF-V5H333-F1
#
_cell.length_a   1.000
_cell.length_b   1.000
_cell.length_c   1.000
_cell.angle_alpha   90.00
_cell.angle_beta   90.00
_cell.angle_gamma   90.00
#
_symmetry.space_group_name_H-M   'P 1'
#
loop_
_entity.id
_entity.type
_entity.pdbx_description
1 polymer ?
#
loop_
_entity_poly.entity_id
_entity_poly.type
_entity_poly.pdbx_seq_one_letter_code
_entity_poly.pdbx_strand_id
1 'polypeptide(L)'
;DVARYVVGRSDVCACVVRHLVRLYTAVPRSLRAADIDEAVAFWSSDAAGDAEAQPVLAPGKRRLLCFFKWLGFVDTLVELSHAIIGVQLGQTFAEDFLCGVLRRDFADAQTEEAFLFEITLVTTCLRNVTSAPLVAAFGAFLLGDAERPSLKDALIERGRDPEASPQLLLATLQVFEELLQRPSRDVLDSLVLGHLVGRGYHGAAGEAHELSDDDGGGDLNDFDVSPGSSPVSRTFAPARIHRILNCFLLLLPDEIKSCEDTGYDAYIADAHRQYQEALAVSEAWDWPSEPLHEEHTSAEDDQSSDSQPEADHRGFQEGPFLAFILDTIEKMHRQPYDVNLLVTSLVSRLALFAHPNLHEYLLNPLLPLAPGARSLFTSLLKVVEEIQVAVRGTDSLRRKLVLTRSALLGDGGDDAALGEESSVLEALIVIEEFCKELAAVAFVKYHAAS
;
A
#
# COMPACT_ATOMS: atom_id res chain seq x y z
N ASP A 1 -3.97 -33.98 23.67
CA ASP A 1 -5.31 -34.57 23.83
C ASP A 1 -6.32 -33.67 24.50
N VAL A 2 -5.99 -32.98 25.61
CA VAL A 2 -6.91 -32.02 26.26
C VAL A 2 -7.40 -30.93 25.30
N ALA A 3 -6.52 -30.27 24.54
CA ALA A 3 -6.92 -29.23 23.58
C ALA A 3 -7.88 -29.75 22.50
N ARG A 4 -7.65 -30.95 21.97
CA ARG A 4 -8.56 -31.61 21.01
C ARG A 4 -9.89 -31.98 21.63
N TYR A 5 -9.89 -32.41 22.89
CA TYR A 5 -11.11 -32.67 23.65
C TYR A 5 -11.92 -31.38 23.87
N VAL A 6 -11.26 -30.30 24.28
CA VAL A 6 -11.91 -28.98 24.45
C VAL A 6 -12.52 -28.52 23.13
N VAL A 7 -11.77 -28.54 22.03
CA VAL A 7 -12.31 -28.13 20.71
C VAL A 7 -13.43 -29.06 20.23
N GLY A 8 -13.29 -30.37 20.39
CA GLY A 8 -14.25 -31.34 19.85
C GLY A 8 -15.46 -31.63 20.74
N ARG A 9 -15.44 -31.27 22.02
CA ARG A 9 -16.48 -31.62 23.01
C ARG A 9 -17.00 -30.44 23.82
N SER A 10 -16.53 -29.22 23.56
CA SER A 10 -17.04 -28.02 24.22
C SER A 10 -17.30 -26.90 23.21
N ASP A 11 -18.23 -26.01 23.55
CA ASP A 11 -18.58 -24.86 22.72
C ASP A 11 -17.80 -23.60 23.13
N VAL A 12 -16.62 -23.73 23.75
CA VAL A 12 -15.88 -22.58 24.30
C VAL A 12 -15.54 -21.57 23.20
N CYS A 13 -15.00 -22.03 22.06
CA CYS A 13 -14.63 -21.14 20.95
C CYS A 13 -15.85 -20.41 20.40
N ALA A 14 -16.94 -21.13 20.16
CA ALA A 14 -18.20 -20.57 19.70
C ALA A 14 -18.84 -19.61 20.72
N CYS A 15 -18.75 -19.90 22.02
CA CYS A 15 -19.28 -19.01 23.06
C CYS A 15 -18.52 -17.68 23.12
N VAL A 16 -17.19 -17.71 23.03
CA VAL A 16 -16.33 -16.51 23.05
C VAL A 16 -16.63 -15.61 21.84
N VAL A 17 -16.67 -16.18 20.64
CA VAL A 17 -16.96 -15.43 19.41
C VAL A 17 -18.42 -14.96 19.37
N ARG A 18 -19.38 -15.77 19.80
CA ARG A 18 -20.79 -15.34 19.90
C ARG A 18 -20.98 -14.17 20.86
N HIS A 19 -20.18 -14.08 21.93
CA HIS A 19 -20.18 -12.91 22.79
C HIS A 19 -19.64 -11.66 22.08
N LEU A 20 -18.54 -11.79 21.32
CA LEU A 20 -18.03 -10.71 20.46
C LEU A 20 -19.11 -10.21 19.49
N VAL A 21 -19.79 -11.12 18.80
CA VAL A 21 -20.87 -10.80 17.87
C VAL A 21 -22.03 -10.08 18.57
N ARG A 22 -22.39 -10.49 19.79
CA ARG A 22 -23.41 -9.80 20.60
C ARG A 22 -22.98 -8.37 20.97
N LEU A 23 -21.70 -8.15 21.27
CA LEU A 23 -21.19 -6.81 21.56
C LEU A 23 -21.18 -5.93 20.31
N TYR A 24 -20.72 -6.47 19.17
CA TYR A 24 -20.75 -5.77 17.89
C TYR A 24 -22.18 -5.38 17.47
N THR A 25 -23.13 -6.31 17.51
CA THR A 25 -24.54 -6.05 17.16
C THR A 25 -25.24 -5.09 18.11
N ALA A 26 -24.71 -4.88 19.33
CA ALA A 26 -25.22 -3.88 20.26
C ALA A 26 -24.74 -2.45 19.93
N VAL A 27 -23.70 -2.29 19.09
CA VAL A 27 -23.18 -0.99 18.68
C VAL A 27 -24.25 -0.24 17.87
N PRO A 28 -24.63 1.00 18.24
CA PRO A 28 -25.63 1.75 17.50
C PRO A 28 -25.15 2.09 16.08
N ARG A 29 -25.98 1.79 15.06
CA ARG A 29 -25.71 2.12 13.65
C ARG A 29 -25.81 3.61 13.32
N SER A 30 -26.18 4.43 14.31
CA SER A 30 -26.20 5.90 14.19
C SER A 30 -24.83 6.54 14.50
N LEU A 31 -23.85 5.75 14.94
CA LEU A 31 -22.49 6.24 15.17
C LEU A 31 -21.80 6.53 13.84
N ARG A 32 -20.88 7.49 13.85
CA ARG A 32 -20.06 7.88 12.71
C ARG A 32 -18.63 7.41 12.89
N ALA A 33 -17.84 7.43 11.81
CA ALA A 33 -16.42 7.07 11.85
C ALA A 33 -15.64 7.83 12.95
N ALA A 34 -15.87 9.14 13.10
CA ALA A 34 -15.22 9.94 14.16
C ALA A 34 -15.51 9.44 15.60
N ASP A 35 -16.67 8.79 15.83
CA ASP A 35 -16.99 8.21 17.14
C ASP A 35 -16.10 6.99 17.46
N ILE A 36 -15.53 6.34 16.43
CA ILE A 36 -14.57 5.25 16.57
C ILE A 36 -13.23 5.80 17.05
N ASP A 37 -12.72 6.84 16.39
CA ASP A 37 -11.44 7.47 16.73
C ASP A 37 -11.45 7.99 18.17
N GLU A 38 -12.54 8.65 18.58
CA GLU A 38 -12.72 9.11 19.96
C GLU A 38 -12.75 7.94 20.97
N ALA A 39 -13.40 6.83 20.63
CA ALA A 39 -13.47 5.66 21.50
C ALA A 39 -12.10 4.99 21.67
N VAL A 40 -11.31 4.92 20.59
CA VAL A 40 -9.94 4.41 20.61
C VAL A 40 -9.02 5.32 21.43
N ALA A 41 -9.09 6.64 21.23
CA ALA A 41 -8.33 7.60 22.03
C ALA A 41 -8.64 7.48 23.53
N PHE A 42 -9.91 7.30 23.88
CA PHE A 42 -10.33 7.05 25.27
C PHE A 42 -9.74 5.73 25.82
N TRP A 43 -9.73 4.66 25.03
CA TRP A 43 -9.11 3.38 25.42
C TRP A 43 -7.62 3.55 25.73
N SER A 44 -6.87 4.22 24.85
CA SER A 44 -5.44 4.47 25.05
C SER A 44 -5.15 5.32 26.29
N SER A 45 -5.99 6.32 26.58
CA SER A 45 -5.86 7.15 27.79
C SER A 45 -6.20 6.39 29.08
N ASP A 46 -7.23 5.54 29.07
CA ASP A 46 -7.59 4.66 30.19
C ASP A 46 -6.43 3.69 30.55
N ALA A 47 -5.72 3.19 29.53
CA ALA A 47 -4.54 2.35 29.72
C ALA A 47 -3.33 3.12 30.30
N ALA A 48 -3.22 4.43 30.02
CA ALA A 48 -2.13 5.29 30.50
C ALA A 48 -2.31 5.78 31.95
N GLY A 49 -3.48 5.56 32.57
CA GLY A 49 -3.72 5.84 33.98
C GLY A 49 -4.03 7.31 34.34
N ASP A 50 -4.34 8.16 33.35
CA ASP A 50 -4.72 9.55 33.59
C ASP A 50 -6.16 9.65 34.14
N ALA A 51 -6.28 9.57 35.46
CA ALA A 51 -7.55 9.52 36.18
C ALA A 51 -8.23 10.88 36.38
N GLU A 52 -7.56 12.00 36.11
CA GLU A 52 -8.02 13.32 36.60
C GLU A 52 -9.04 14.05 35.72
N ALA A 53 -9.36 13.56 34.52
CA ALA A 53 -10.42 14.14 33.69
C ALA A 53 -10.99 13.15 32.67
N GLN A 54 -11.50 11.99 33.09
CA GLN A 54 -12.14 11.07 32.14
C GLN A 54 -13.48 11.65 31.64
N PRO A 55 -13.62 12.03 30.36
CA PRO A 55 -14.88 12.50 29.83
C PRO A 55 -15.94 11.39 29.93
N VAL A 56 -17.17 11.76 30.32
CA VAL A 56 -18.27 10.80 30.40
C VAL A 56 -18.64 10.34 28.99
N LEU A 57 -18.10 9.18 28.60
CA LEU A 57 -18.33 8.62 27.26
C LEU A 57 -19.82 8.34 27.04
N ALA A 58 -20.37 8.77 25.91
CA ALA A 58 -21.77 8.54 25.56
C ALA A 58 -22.11 7.04 25.53
N PRO A 59 -23.36 6.63 25.85
CA PRO A 59 -23.72 5.21 25.94
C PRO A 59 -23.43 4.40 24.67
N GLY A 60 -23.57 4.98 23.48
CA GLY A 60 -23.24 4.32 22.21
C GLY A 60 -21.74 4.02 22.07
N LYS A 61 -20.91 5.03 22.33
CA LYS A 61 -19.44 4.94 22.34
C LYS A 61 -18.94 3.93 23.38
N ARG A 62 -19.61 3.79 24.52
CA ARG A 62 -19.31 2.72 25.51
C ARG A 62 -19.50 1.32 24.96
N ARG A 63 -20.55 1.09 24.16
CA ARG A 63 -20.78 -0.23 23.54
C ARG A 63 -19.68 -0.57 22.54
N LEU A 64 -19.24 0.42 21.77
CA LEU A 64 -18.10 0.28 20.87
C LEU A 64 -16.81 -0.06 21.63
N LEU A 65 -16.54 0.63 22.75
CA LEU A 65 -15.41 0.32 23.62
C LEU A 65 -15.49 -1.10 24.21
N CYS A 66 -16.67 -1.56 24.65
CA CYS A 66 -16.87 -2.93 25.12
C CYS A 66 -16.56 -3.95 24.02
N PHE A 67 -16.97 -3.68 22.78
CA PHE A 67 -16.63 -4.51 21.63
C PHE A 67 -15.11 -4.57 21.42
N PHE A 68 -14.41 -3.43 21.37
CA PHE A 68 -12.97 -3.40 21.17
C PHE A 68 -12.17 -4.07 22.31
N LYS A 69 -12.57 -3.83 23.58
CA LYS A 69 -11.96 -4.52 24.73
C LYS A 69 -12.14 -6.04 24.65
N TRP A 70 -13.30 -6.51 24.18
CA TRP A 70 -13.51 -7.94 23.98
C TRP A 70 -12.76 -8.48 22.76
N LEU A 71 -12.64 -7.72 21.67
CA LEU A 71 -11.81 -8.09 20.53
C LEU A 71 -10.34 -8.30 20.97
N GLY A 72 -9.78 -7.39 21.75
CA GLY A 72 -8.44 -7.54 22.31
C GLY A 72 -8.31 -8.77 23.23
N PHE A 73 -9.36 -9.10 23.98
CA PHE A 73 -9.40 -10.35 24.76
C PHE A 73 -9.41 -11.60 23.85
N VAL A 74 -10.20 -11.61 22.76
CA VAL A 74 -10.21 -12.71 21.80
C VAL A 74 -8.84 -12.87 21.15
N ASP A 75 -8.21 -11.77 20.75
CA ASP A 75 -6.89 -11.75 20.14
C ASP A 75 -5.81 -12.31 21.08
N THR A 76 -5.78 -11.84 22.33
CA THR A 76 -4.91 -12.38 23.38
C THR A 76 -5.16 -13.87 23.63
N LEU A 77 -6.42 -14.31 23.61
CA LEU A 77 -6.78 -15.71 23.80
C LEU A 77 -6.31 -16.58 22.63
N VAL A 78 -6.41 -16.09 21.40
CA VAL A 78 -5.90 -16.78 20.20
C VAL A 78 -4.38 -16.94 20.30
N GLU A 79 -3.67 -15.90 20.73
CA GLU A 79 -2.21 -15.91 20.84
C GLU A 79 -1.68 -16.79 21.98
N LEU A 80 -2.28 -16.71 23.18
CA LEU A 80 -1.76 -17.38 24.37
C LEU A 80 -2.29 -18.80 24.58
N SER A 81 -3.34 -19.21 23.86
CA SER A 81 -3.91 -20.55 24.00
C SER A 81 -3.08 -21.62 23.27
N HIS A 82 -3.36 -22.89 23.58
CA HIS A 82 -2.76 -24.00 22.83
C HIS A 82 -3.11 -23.88 21.34
N ALA A 83 -2.14 -24.05 20.43
CA ALA A 83 -2.28 -23.82 18.98
C ALA A 83 -3.60 -24.34 18.35
N ILE A 84 -4.01 -25.57 18.68
CA ILE A 84 -5.29 -26.16 18.20
C ILE A 84 -6.51 -25.31 18.60
N ILE A 85 -6.55 -24.76 19.81
CA ILE A 85 -7.62 -23.88 20.30
C ILE A 85 -7.54 -22.52 19.60
N GLY A 86 -6.34 -21.95 19.48
CA GLY A 86 -6.13 -20.67 18.78
C GLY A 86 -6.58 -20.73 17.32
N VAL A 87 -6.24 -21.80 16.60
CA VAL A 87 -6.69 -22.05 15.21
C VAL A 87 -8.22 -22.16 15.15
N GLN A 88 -8.84 -22.94 16.05
CA GLN A 88 -10.29 -23.08 16.07
C GLN A 88 -10.99 -21.74 16.40
N LEU A 89 -10.46 -20.95 17.33
CA LEU A 89 -10.96 -19.63 17.66
C LEU A 89 -10.87 -18.69 16.46
N GLY A 90 -9.74 -18.69 15.74
CA GLY A 90 -9.54 -17.89 14.53
C GLY A 90 -10.51 -18.27 13.42
N GLN A 91 -10.72 -19.56 13.19
CA GLN A 91 -11.71 -20.07 12.21
C GLN A 91 -13.14 -19.64 12.58
N THR A 92 -13.55 -19.87 13.83
CA THR A 92 -14.88 -19.46 14.29
C THR A 92 -15.06 -17.94 14.25
N PHE A 93 -14.01 -17.16 14.55
CA PHE A 93 -14.02 -15.71 14.40
C PHE A 93 -14.23 -15.28 12.94
N ALA A 94 -13.50 -15.89 12.01
CA ALA A 94 -13.62 -15.60 10.59
C ALA A 94 -15.02 -15.91 10.05
N GLU A 95 -15.59 -17.04 10.45
CA GLU A 95 -16.91 -17.50 10.00
C GLU A 95 -18.06 -16.69 10.64
N ASP A 96 -18.13 -16.63 11.96
CA ASP A 96 -19.30 -16.07 12.67
C ASP A 96 -19.28 -14.53 12.68
N PHE A 97 -18.11 -13.91 12.81
CA PHE A 97 -17.98 -12.46 12.91
C PHE A 97 -17.69 -11.81 11.56
N LEU A 98 -16.54 -12.12 10.94
CA LEU A 98 -16.12 -11.43 9.71
C LEU A 98 -17.04 -11.76 8.53
N CYS A 99 -17.19 -13.04 8.19
CA CYS A 99 -17.99 -13.48 7.06
C CYS A 99 -19.49 -13.57 7.36
N GLY A 100 -19.86 -13.63 8.65
CA GLY A 100 -21.23 -13.59 9.12
C GLY A 100 -21.76 -12.16 9.19
N VAL A 101 -21.61 -11.53 10.35
CA VAL A 101 -22.31 -10.26 10.63
C VAL A 101 -21.67 -9.06 9.95
N LEU A 102 -20.34 -8.95 9.98
CA LEU A 102 -19.62 -7.80 9.45
C LEU A 102 -19.75 -7.70 7.92
N ARG A 103 -19.56 -8.82 7.21
CA ARG A 103 -19.76 -8.88 5.74
C ARG A 103 -21.16 -8.42 5.32
N ARG A 104 -22.18 -8.88 6.04
CA ARG A 104 -23.56 -8.49 5.77
C ARG A 104 -23.75 -6.98 5.96
N ASP A 105 -23.18 -6.43 7.04
CA ASP A 105 -23.33 -5.01 7.33
C ASP A 105 -22.60 -4.13 6.28
N PHE A 106 -21.46 -4.59 5.72
CA PHE A 106 -20.86 -3.97 4.52
C PHE A 106 -21.78 -4.03 3.28
N ALA A 107 -22.43 -5.17 3.04
CA ALA A 107 -23.37 -5.32 1.92
C ALA A 107 -24.62 -4.44 2.08
N ASP A 108 -25.07 -4.24 3.32
CA ASP A 108 -26.22 -3.40 3.66
C ASP A 108 -25.86 -1.90 3.71
N ALA A 109 -24.57 -1.53 3.69
CA ALA A 109 -24.10 -0.14 3.73
C ALA A 109 -24.32 0.60 2.40
N GLN A 110 -25.55 1.10 2.21
CA GLN A 110 -25.96 1.83 1.00
C GLN A 110 -25.55 3.30 1.00
N THR A 111 -25.36 3.92 2.17
CA THR A 111 -24.92 5.31 2.29
C THR A 111 -23.42 5.40 2.47
N GLU A 112 -22.82 6.51 2.03
CA GLU A 112 -21.40 6.78 2.22
C GLU A 112 -21.03 6.80 3.71
N GLU A 113 -21.84 7.44 4.56
CA GLU A 113 -21.59 7.49 6.01
C GLU A 113 -21.57 6.10 6.67
N ALA A 114 -22.48 5.20 6.25
CA ALA A 114 -22.52 3.83 6.76
C ALA A 114 -21.31 3.04 6.28
N PHE A 115 -20.95 3.18 5.00
CA PHE A 115 -19.77 2.51 4.44
C PHE A 115 -18.48 3.00 5.09
N LEU A 116 -18.37 4.31 5.33
CA LEU A 116 -17.26 4.96 6.03
C LEU A 116 -17.15 4.45 7.48
N PHE A 117 -18.26 4.23 8.17
CA PHE A 117 -18.24 3.63 9.51
C PHE A 117 -17.69 2.20 9.48
N GLU A 118 -18.20 1.34 8.58
CA GLU A 118 -17.79 -0.07 8.53
C GLU A 118 -16.32 -0.21 8.11
N ILE A 119 -15.84 0.58 7.15
CA ILE A 119 -14.43 0.58 6.74
C ILE A 119 -13.51 1.05 7.87
N THR A 120 -13.81 2.17 8.54
CA THR A 120 -13.02 2.67 9.67
C THR A 120 -13.02 1.66 10.83
N LEU A 121 -14.15 0.99 11.08
CA LEU A 121 -14.23 -0.06 12.09
C LEU A 121 -13.31 -1.23 11.74
N VAL A 122 -13.34 -1.72 10.50
CA VAL A 122 -12.44 -2.80 10.04
C VAL A 122 -10.98 -2.40 10.13
N THR A 123 -10.62 -1.21 9.66
CA THR A 123 -9.26 -0.66 9.76
C THR A 123 -8.80 -0.65 11.21
N THR A 124 -9.66 -0.16 12.11
CA THR A 124 -9.37 -0.09 13.54
C THR A 124 -9.25 -1.48 14.16
N CYS A 125 -10.10 -2.43 13.80
CA CYS A 125 -9.99 -3.81 14.27
C CYS A 125 -8.67 -4.43 13.82
N LEU A 126 -8.32 -4.29 12.53
CA LEU A 126 -7.08 -4.80 11.96
C LEU A 126 -5.87 -4.19 12.68
N ARG A 127 -5.83 -2.87 12.87
CA ARG A 127 -4.75 -2.18 13.58
C ARG A 127 -4.51 -2.72 15.00
N ASN A 128 -5.57 -3.11 15.70
CA ASN A 128 -5.50 -3.48 17.12
C ASN A 128 -5.35 -4.99 17.41
N VAL A 129 -5.57 -5.88 16.43
CA VAL A 129 -5.30 -7.32 16.61
C VAL A 129 -3.85 -7.63 16.29
N THR A 130 -3.16 -8.49 17.05
CA THR A 130 -1.76 -8.88 16.85
C THR A 130 -1.57 -10.35 16.53
N SER A 131 -2.53 -11.22 16.88
CA SER A 131 -2.38 -12.65 16.70
C SER A 131 -2.40 -13.05 15.22
N ALA A 132 -1.44 -13.89 14.81
CA ALA A 132 -1.29 -14.31 13.41
C ALA A 132 -2.58 -14.90 12.80
N PRO A 133 -3.37 -15.76 13.50
CA PRO A 133 -4.62 -16.28 12.95
C PRO A 133 -5.69 -15.21 12.70
N LEU A 134 -5.81 -14.18 13.56
CA LEU A 134 -6.79 -13.11 13.36
C LEU A 134 -6.35 -12.15 12.26
N VAL A 135 -5.07 -11.77 12.22
CA VAL A 135 -4.51 -10.96 11.13
C VAL A 135 -4.73 -11.65 9.78
N ALA A 136 -4.44 -12.95 9.68
CA ALA A 136 -4.71 -13.74 8.48
C ALA A 136 -6.20 -13.79 8.14
N ALA A 137 -7.09 -13.92 9.13
CA ALA A 137 -8.53 -13.91 8.92
C ALA A 137 -9.04 -12.58 8.35
N PHE A 138 -8.54 -11.44 8.84
CA PHE A 138 -8.84 -10.13 8.27
C PHE A 138 -8.30 -9.97 6.84
N GLY A 139 -7.07 -10.43 6.59
CA GLY A 139 -6.48 -10.45 5.25
C GLY A 139 -7.34 -11.23 4.26
N ALA A 140 -7.71 -12.47 4.59
CA ALA A 140 -8.60 -13.28 3.75
C ALA A 140 -9.99 -12.64 3.57
N PHE A 141 -10.55 -12.05 4.63
CA PHE A 141 -11.84 -11.37 4.57
C PHE A 141 -11.84 -10.19 3.61
N LEU A 142 -10.78 -9.37 3.63
CA LEU A 142 -10.61 -8.20 2.77
C LEU A 142 -10.27 -8.58 1.32
N LEU A 143 -9.35 -9.53 1.14
CA LEU A 143 -8.85 -9.92 -0.18
C LEU A 143 -9.79 -10.87 -0.93
N GLY A 144 -10.72 -11.53 -0.25
CA GLY A 144 -11.63 -12.51 -0.84
C GLY A 144 -10.95 -13.86 -1.09
N ASP A 145 -11.77 -14.84 -1.48
CA ASP A 145 -11.34 -16.18 -1.89
C ASP A 145 -12.16 -16.62 -3.11
N ALA A 146 -11.91 -17.84 -3.62
CA ALA A 146 -12.62 -18.34 -4.81
C ALA A 146 -14.15 -18.47 -4.62
N GLU A 147 -14.62 -18.58 -3.38
CA GLU A 147 -16.04 -18.74 -3.05
C GLU A 147 -16.71 -17.42 -2.66
N ARG A 148 -15.92 -16.41 -2.26
CA ARG A 148 -16.40 -15.19 -1.63
C ARG A 148 -15.86 -13.95 -2.34
N PRO A 149 -16.73 -13.02 -2.78
CA PRO A 149 -16.28 -11.80 -3.43
C PRO A 149 -15.35 -11.01 -2.51
N SER A 150 -14.34 -10.40 -3.13
CA SER A 150 -13.34 -9.59 -2.46
C SER A 150 -13.94 -8.25 -2.05
N LEU A 151 -13.75 -7.86 -0.79
CA LEU A 151 -14.10 -6.51 -0.36
C LEU A 151 -13.13 -5.48 -0.94
N LYS A 152 -11.90 -5.87 -1.27
CA LYS A 152 -10.90 -4.99 -1.91
C LYS A 152 -11.47 -4.32 -3.17
N ASP A 153 -12.25 -5.07 -3.97
CA ASP A 153 -12.79 -4.56 -5.23
C ASP A 153 -13.89 -3.53 -4.98
N ALA A 154 -14.77 -3.79 -4.00
CA ALA A 154 -15.80 -2.84 -3.58
C ALA A 154 -15.20 -1.58 -2.92
N LEU A 155 -14.13 -1.74 -2.13
CA LEU A 155 -13.38 -0.63 -1.53
C LEU A 155 -12.76 0.25 -2.62
N ILE A 156 -12.08 -0.36 -3.60
CA ILE A 156 -11.46 0.35 -4.72
C ILE A 156 -12.52 1.03 -5.60
N GLU A 157 -13.62 0.36 -5.91
CA GLU A 157 -14.70 0.92 -6.71
C GLU A 157 -15.29 2.17 -6.05
N ARG A 158 -15.61 2.10 -4.75
CA ARG A 158 -16.14 3.23 -3.98
C ARG A 158 -15.12 4.35 -3.80
N GLY A 159 -13.84 4.02 -3.58
CA GLY A 159 -12.78 5.02 -3.45
C GLY A 159 -12.43 5.73 -4.77
N ARG A 160 -12.67 5.07 -5.92
CA ARG A 160 -12.42 5.65 -7.25
C ARG A 160 -13.57 6.54 -7.74
N ASP A 161 -14.76 6.44 -7.14
CA ASP A 161 -15.93 7.25 -7.51
C ASP A 161 -15.57 8.74 -7.47
N PRO A 162 -15.71 9.50 -8.58
CA PRO A 162 -15.44 10.94 -8.61
C PRO A 162 -16.27 11.75 -7.60
N GLU A 163 -17.42 11.24 -7.18
CA GLU A 163 -18.31 11.89 -6.20
C GLU A 163 -17.99 11.48 -4.75
N ALA A 164 -17.06 10.55 -4.52
CA ALA A 164 -16.67 10.14 -3.17
C ALA A 164 -16.03 11.29 -2.40
N SER A 165 -16.34 11.39 -1.10
CA SER A 165 -15.64 12.37 -0.26
C SER A 165 -14.15 12.03 -0.11
N PRO A 166 -13.29 13.03 0.14
CA PRO A 166 -11.89 12.77 0.45
C PRO A 166 -11.68 11.91 1.71
N GLN A 167 -12.65 11.92 2.63
CA GLN A 167 -12.61 11.07 3.83
C GLN A 167 -12.78 9.59 3.48
N LEU A 168 -13.65 9.27 2.51
CA LEU A 168 -13.80 7.90 2.02
C LEU A 168 -12.55 7.42 1.29
N LEU A 169 -11.96 8.26 0.43
CA LEU A 169 -10.70 7.95 -0.23
C LEU A 169 -9.58 7.69 0.78
N LEU A 170 -9.44 8.57 1.77
CA LEU A 170 -8.45 8.42 2.84
C LEU A 170 -8.67 7.12 3.62
N ALA A 171 -9.89 6.84 4.07
CA ALA A 171 -10.21 5.62 4.81
C ALA A 171 -9.96 4.35 3.97
N THR A 172 -10.21 4.43 2.66
CA THR A 172 -9.94 3.33 1.72
C THR A 172 -8.45 3.03 1.63
N LEU A 173 -7.62 4.06 1.46
CA LEU A 173 -6.17 3.91 1.46
C LEU A 173 -5.65 3.40 2.81
N GLN A 174 -6.24 3.83 3.94
CA GLN A 174 -5.83 3.40 5.28
C GLN A 174 -6.04 1.90 5.51
N VAL A 175 -7.11 1.29 4.97
CA VAL A 175 -7.27 -0.18 5.05
C VAL A 175 -6.09 -0.89 4.39
N PHE A 176 -5.69 -0.43 3.21
CA PHE A 176 -4.57 -1.03 2.48
C PHE A 176 -3.24 -0.77 3.18
N GLU A 177 -3.10 0.38 3.84
CA GLU A 177 -1.92 0.66 4.67
C GLU A 177 -1.83 -0.33 5.83
N GLU A 178 -2.92 -0.56 6.55
CA GLU A 178 -2.95 -1.53 7.65
C GLU A 178 -2.69 -2.96 7.18
N LEU A 179 -3.18 -3.34 5.99
CA LEU A 179 -2.86 -4.64 5.38
C LEU A 179 -1.37 -4.77 5.08
N LEU A 180 -0.75 -3.71 4.54
CA LEU A 180 0.67 -3.71 4.21
C LEU A 180 1.57 -3.51 5.43
N GLN A 181 1.05 -3.10 6.59
CA GLN A 181 1.80 -3.01 7.84
C GLN A 181 2.22 -4.40 8.37
N ARG A 182 1.44 -5.43 8.06
CA ARG A 182 1.76 -6.85 8.32
C ARG A 182 1.51 -7.66 7.05
N PRO A 183 2.39 -7.50 6.07
CA PRO A 183 2.18 -8.05 4.74
C PRO A 183 2.32 -9.58 4.81
N SER A 184 1.52 -10.27 4.00
CA SER A 184 1.75 -11.67 3.66
C SER A 184 1.99 -11.78 2.16
N ARG A 185 2.56 -12.91 1.73
CA ARG A 185 2.69 -13.22 0.31
C ARG A 185 1.34 -13.12 -0.41
N ASP A 186 0.28 -13.68 0.17
CA ASP A 186 -1.09 -13.60 -0.39
C ASP A 186 -1.59 -12.15 -0.55
N VAL A 187 -1.25 -11.26 0.38
CA VAL A 187 -1.58 -9.82 0.27
C VAL A 187 -0.87 -9.21 -0.93
N LEU A 188 0.43 -9.44 -1.09
CA LEU A 188 1.18 -8.89 -2.22
C LEU A 188 0.75 -9.51 -3.55
N ASP A 189 0.50 -10.81 -3.59
CA ASP A 189 0.01 -11.52 -4.78
C ASP A 189 -1.35 -10.98 -5.22
N SER A 190 -2.28 -10.80 -4.27
CA SER A 190 -3.64 -10.34 -4.52
C SER A 190 -3.73 -8.86 -4.89
N LEU A 191 -2.88 -8.01 -4.30
CA LEU A 191 -2.88 -6.57 -4.56
C LEU A 191 -2.05 -6.21 -5.80
N VAL A 192 -0.91 -6.87 -6.01
CA VAL A 192 0.10 -6.39 -6.98
C VAL A 192 0.68 -7.50 -7.84
N LEU A 193 1.32 -8.52 -7.25
CA LEU A 193 2.20 -9.43 -8.01
C LEU A 193 1.43 -10.29 -9.02
N GLY A 194 0.19 -10.68 -8.71
CA GLY A 194 -0.66 -11.43 -9.64
C GLY A 194 -0.92 -10.73 -10.98
N HIS A 195 -0.71 -9.41 -11.06
CA HIS A 195 -0.85 -8.63 -12.29
C HIS A 195 0.50 -8.24 -12.91
N LEU A 196 1.62 -8.34 -12.17
CA LEU A 196 2.96 -7.96 -12.64
C LEU A 196 3.81 -9.14 -13.12
N VAL A 197 3.54 -10.36 -12.64
CA VAL A 197 4.37 -11.55 -12.93
C VAL A 197 4.43 -11.90 -14.42
N GLY A 198 3.38 -11.62 -15.20
CA GLY A 198 3.39 -11.83 -16.64
C GLY A 198 4.24 -10.83 -17.44
N ARG A 199 4.82 -9.81 -16.77
CA ARG A 199 5.64 -8.75 -17.37
C ARG A 199 5.00 -8.05 -18.59
N GLY A 200 3.68 -8.08 -18.73
CA GLY A 200 2.96 -7.53 -19.88
C GLY A 200 3.13 -6.02 -20.05
N TYR A 201 3.58 -5.31 -19.01
CA TYR A 201 3.93 -3.90 -19.05
C TYR A 201 5.18 -3.59 -19.87
N HIS A 202 5.98 -4.61 -20.21
CA HIS A 202 7.23 -4.42 -20.96
C HIS A 202 6.96 -4.47 -22.47
N GLY A 203 7.41 -3.45 -23.19
CA GLY A 203 7.25 -3.35 -24.63
C GLY A 203 8.27 -4.20 -25.38
N ALA A 204 7.80 -5.01 -26.35
CA ALA A 204 8.65 -5.86 -27.20
C ALA A 204 9.73 -5.08 -27.98
N ALA A 205 9.57 -3.77 -28.19
CA ALA A 205 10.57 -2.93 -28.84
C ALA A 205 11.86 -2.74 -28.01
N GLY A 206 11.86 -3.10 -26.72
CA GLY A 206 13.01 -3.02 -25.82
C GLY A 206 14.03 -4.15 -25.98
N GLU A 207 13.64 -5.31 -26.52
CA GLU A 207 14.55 -6.47 -26.67
C GLU A 207 15.74 -6.16 -27.59
N ALA A 208 15.57 -5.25 -28.57
CA ALA A 208 16.63 -4.85 -29.48
C ALA A 208 17.66 -3.88 -28.86
N HIS A 209 17.36 -3.28 -27.71
CA HIS A 209 18.23 -2.26 -27.08
C HIS A 209 18.89 -2.73 -25.79
N GLU A 210 18.36 -3.76 -25.11
CA GLU A 210 19.04 -4.37 -23.95
C GLU A 210 20.19 -5.31 -24.36
N LEU A 211 20.28 -5.71 -25.64
CA LEU A 211 21.36 -6.56 -26.17
C LEU A 211 22.43 -5.80 -26.97
N SER A 212 22.30 -4.48 -27.13
CA SER A 212 23.26 -3.65 -27.87
C SER A 212 23.91 -2.61 -26.95
N ASP A 213 24.66 -3.10 -25.96
CA ASP A 213 25.67 -2.32 -25.22
C ASP A 213 26.91 -2.02 -26.10
N ASP A 214 26.67 -1.50 -27.32
CA ASP A 214 27.73 -0.99 -28.19
C ASP A 214 27.40 0.45 -28.58
N ASP A 215 27.74 1.39 -27.70
CA ASP A 215 28.31 2.68 -28.15
C ASP A 215 29.11 3.34 -27.02
N GLY A 216 30.41 3.53 -27.27
CA GLY A 216 31.29 4.41 -26.48
C GLY A 216 32.35 3.71 -25.63
N GLY A 217 33.43 3.25 -26.28
CA GLY A 217 34.56 2.56 -25.67
C GLY A 217 35.21 3.25 -24.46
N GLY A 218 35.42 2.44 -23.43
CA GLY A 218 36.20 2.75 -22.23
C GLY A 218 36.28 1.53 -21.32
N ASP A 219 37.20 0.61 -21.63
CA ASP A 219 37.81 -0.40 -20.74
C ASP A 219 36.94 -0.94 -19.58
N LEU A 220 35.97 -1.81 -19.89
CA LEU A 220 35.17 -2.55 -18.90
C LEU A 220 35.78 -3.93 -18.56
N ASN A 221 37.10 -3.97 -18.35
CA ASN A 221 37.81 -5.20 -18.01
C ASN A 221 38.18 -5.31 -16.52
N ASP A 222 37.48 -4.60 -15.61
CA ASP A 222 37.82 -4.57 -14.17
C ASP A 222 36.71 -5.08 -13.22
N PHE A 223 35.72 -5.83 -13.72
CA PHE A 223 34.95 -6.71 -12.83
C PHE A 223 35.61 -8.09 -12.80
N ASP A 224 36.68 -8.18 -12.01
CA ASP A 224 37.26 -9.46 -11.58
C ASP A 224 36.21 -10.19 -10.74
N VAL A 225 35.35 -10.97 -11.41
CA VAL A 225 34.39 -11.87 -10.77
C VAL A 225 35.23 -12.88 -9.99
N SER A 226 35.35 -12.65 -8.69
CA SER A 226 35.94 -13.61 -7.76
C SER A 226 35.22 -14.96 -7.96
N PRO A 227 35.94 -16.07 -8.17
CA PRO A 227 35.33 -17.37 -8.40
C PRO A 227 34.64 -17.84 -7.12
N GLY A 228 33.34 -17.53 -6.99
CA GLY A 228 32.52 -17.85 -5.82
C GLY A 228 31.33 -16.92 -5.56
N SER A 229 31.21 -15.76 -6.21
CA SER A 229 30.02 -14.91 -6.09
C SER A 229 28.88 -15.41 -7.00
N SER A 230 27.67 -15.53 -6.43
CA SER A 230 26.44 -15.69 -7.21
C SER A 230 26.32 -14.55 -8.23
N PRO A 231 25.74 -14.78 -9.42
CA PRO A 231 25.54 -13.70 -10.38
C PRO A 231 24.69 -12.60 -9.74
N VAL A 232 25.23 -11.39 -9.70
CA VAL A 232 24.54 -10.17 -9.25
C VAL A 232 23.30 -9.96 -10.13
N SER A 233 22.13 -9.78 -9.52
CA SER A 233 20.89 -9.56 -10.28
C SER A 233 20.97 -8.26 -11.07
N ARG A 234 20.70 -8.32 -12.38
CA ARG A 234 20.73 -7.14 -13.27
C ARG A 234 19.61 -6.16 -12.96
N THR A 235 18.48 -6.67 -12.47
CA THR A 235 17.31 -5.90 -12.09
C THR A 235 17.57 -5.08 -10.83
N PHE A 236 18.21 -5.66 -9.82
CA PHE A 236 18.51 -4.96 -8.56
C PHE A 236 19.82 -4.17 -8.59
N ALA A 237 20.79 -4.58 -9.41
CA ALA A 237 22.07 -3.89 -9.59
C ALA A 237 22.32 -3.51 -11.06
N PRO A 238 21.51 -2.61 -11.64
CA PRO A 238 21.70 -2.14 -13.01
C PRO A 238 22.98 -1.33 -13.15
N ALA A 239 23.73 -1.54 -14.25
CA ALA A 239 24.98 -0.81 -14.54
C ALA A 239 24.83 0.74 -14.58
N ARG A 240 23.59 1.24 -14.72
CA ARG A 240 23.27 2.66 -14.85
C ARG A 240 22.41 3.19 -13.68
N ILE A 241 22.64 2.72 -12.45
CA ILE A 241 21.91 3.18 -11.26
C ILE A 241 21.83 4.72 -11.14
N HIS A 242 22.92 5.44 -11.43
CA HIS A 242 22.91 6.90 -11.41
C HIS A 242 21.89 7.55 -12.35
N ARG A 243 21.55 6.92 -13.48
CA ARG A 243 20.50 7.42 -14.38
C ARG A 243 19.11 7.26 -13.76
N ILE A 244 18.85 6.11 -13.14
CA ILE A 244 17.59 5.84 -12.42
C ILE A 244 17.40 6.86 -11.29
N LEU A 245 18.43 7.06 -10.47
CA LEU A 245 18.40 8.03 -9.37
C LEU A 245 18.13 9.44 -9.90
N ASN A 246 18.86 9.86 -10.94
CA ASN A 246 18.69 11.19 -11.52
C ASN A 246 17.30 11.42 -12.13
N CYS A 247 16.64 10.39 -12.68
CA CYS A 247 15.27 10.53 -13.16
C CYS A 247 14.32 11.00 -12.05
N PHE A 248 14.42 10.42 -10.85
CA PHE A 248 13.60 10.85 -9.71
C PHE A 248 14.04 12.23 -9.17
N LEU A 249 15.34 12.44 -8.94
CA LEU A 249 15.85 13.69 -8.35
C LEU A 249 15.67 14.92 -9.24
N LEU A 250 15.58 14.73 -10.56
CA LEU A 250 15.40 15.79 -11.55
C LEU A 250 14.00 15.78 -12.17
N LEU A 251 13.03 15.07 -11.57
CA LEU A 251 11.66 15.04 -12.05
C LEU A 251 11.04 16.44 -12.10
N LEU A 252 11.25 17.24 -11.06
CA LEU A 252 10.80 18.63 -10.99
C LEU A 252 11.82 19.56 -11.66
N PRO A 253 11.40 20.47 -12.56
CA PRO A 253 12.30 21.49 -13.13
C PRO A 253 12.68 22.58 -12.13
N ASP A 254 13.87 23.16 -12.31
CA ASP A 254 14.49 24.11 -11.37
C ASP A 254 13.66 25.38 -11.12
N GLU A 255 12.77 25.74 -12.05
CA GLU A 255 11.88 26.90 -11.90
C GLU A 255 10.82 26.70 -10.81
N ILE A 256 10.44 25.44 -10.55
CA ILE A 256 9.34 25.09 -9.66
C ILE A 256 9.79 24.30 -8.42
N LYS A 257 11.09 24.02 -8.25
CA LYS A 257 11.62 23.37 -7.04
C LYS A 257 11.44 24.23 -5.79
N SER A 258 11.17 23.57 -4.66
CA SER A 258 11.03 24.24 -3.36
C SER A 258 12.37 24.45 -2.65
N CYS A 259 13.36 23.59 -2.91
CA CYS A 259 14.66 23.60 -2.28
C CYS A 259 15.79 23.42 -3.31
N GLU A 260 16.96 24.00 -3.02
CA GLU A 260 18.20 23.79 -3.79
C GLU A 260 18.88 22.46 -3.40
N ASP A 261 18.57 21.92 -2.22
CA ASP A 261 19.04 20.60 -1.79
C ASP A 261 18.23 19.49 -2.49
N THR A 262 18.88 18.87 -3.47
CA THR A 262 18.36 17.77 -4.27
C THR A 262 18.87 16.41 -3.78
N GLY A 263 19.58 16.37 -2.65
CA GLY A 263 20.12 15.14 -2.09
C GLY A 263 19.03 14.24 -1.49
N TYR A 264 19.28 12.93 -1.54
CA TYR A 264 18.47 11.91 -0.87
C TYR A 264 19.17 11.31 0.36
N ASP A 265 20.34 11.84 0.73
CA ASP A 265 21.20 11.28 1.78
C ASP A 265 20.50 11.19 3.14
N ALA A 266 19.62 12.15 3.45
CA ALA A 266 18.83 12.17 4.69
C ALA A 266 17.88 10.97 4.81
N TYR A 267 17.47 10.37 3.69
CA TYR A 267 16.54 9.25 3.64
C TYR A 267 17.24 7.88 3.64
N ILE A 268 18.56 7.81 3.39
CA ILE A 268 19.29 6.54 3.24
C ILE A 268 19.21 5.67 4.50
N ALA A 269 19.42 6.27 5.68
CA ALA A 269 19.44 5.51 6.94
C ALA A 269 18.08 4.85 7.21
N ASP A 270 17.00 5.57 6.98
CA ASP A 270 15.65 5.05 7.20
C ASP A 270 15.24 4.06 6.11
N ALA A 271 15.52 4.34 4.84
CA ALA A 271 15.32 3.41 3.73
C ALA A 271 16.07 2.09 3.95
N HIS A 272 17.29 2.14 4.48
CA HIS A 272 18.05 0.94 4.84
C HIS A 272 17.36 0.14 5.94
N ARG A 273 16.94 0.79 7.03
CA ARG A 273 16.21 0.13 8.13
C ARG A 273 14.92 -0.53 7.63
N GLN A 274 14.08 0.20 6.91
CA GLN A 274 12.82 -0.32 6.39
C GLN A 274 13.04 -1.45 5.36
N TYR A 275 14.10 -1.37 4.55
CA TYR A 275 14.43 -2.43 3.60
C TYR A 275 14.87 -3.72 4.32
N GLN A 276 15.67 -3.62 5.38
CA GLN A 276 16.03 -4.79 6.20
C GLN A 276 14.80 -5.43 6.86
N GLU A 277 13.85 -4.63 7.34
CA GLU A 277 12.58 -5.12 7.87
C GLU A 277 11.77 -5.86 6.78
N ALA A 278 11.70 -5.31 5.56
CA ALA A 278 11.03 -5.97 4.43
C ALA A 278 11.70 -7.29 4.03
N LEU A 279 13.03 -7.37 4.04
CA LEU A 279 13.78 -8.61 3.80
C LEU A 279 13.48 -9.67 4.87
N ALA A 280 13.48 -9.29 6.15
CA ALA A 280 13.19 -10.21 7.24
C ALA A 280 11.76 -10.78 7.16
N VAL A 281 10.79 -9.95 6.79
CA VAL A 281 9.39 -10.40 6.63
C VAL A 281 9.22 -11.32 5.42
N SER A 282 10.00 -11.10 4.36
CA SER A 282 9.89 -11.85 3.10
C SER A 282 10.89 -12.99 2.92
N GLU A 283 11.71 -13.29 3.93
CA GLU A 283 12.75 -14.32 3.88
C GLU A 283 12.21 -15.69 3.43
N ALA A 284 11.02 -16.07 3.89
CA ALA A 284 10.39 -17.36 3.61
C ALA A 284 9.50 -17.36 2.35
N TRP A 285 9.48 -16.28 1.56
CA TRP A 285 8.54 -16.15 0.44
C TRP A 285 9.11 -16.62 -0.90
N ASP A 286 10.40 -17.00 -0.93
CA ASP A 286 11.09 -17.59 -2.09
C ASP A 286 10.96 -16.73 -3.37
N TRP A 287 11.34 -15.46 -3.27
CA TRP A 287 11.30 -14.55 -4.42
C TRP A 287 12.20 -15.00 -5.57
N PRO A 288 11.75 -14.80 -6.84
CA PRO A 288 12.60 -15.08 -7.98
C PRO A 288 13.79 -14.10 -8.02
N SER A 289 14.93 -14.55 -8.54
CA SER A 289 16.14 -13.72 -8.65
C SER A 289 16.08 -12.68 -9.77
N GLU A 290 15.25 -12.93 -10.79
CA GLU A 290 15.05 -12.07 -11.95
C GLU A 290 13.56 -12.01 -12.32
N PRO A 291 13.13 -11.00 -13.10
CA PRO A 291 11.74 -10.83 -13.48
C PRO A 291 11.18 -12.06 -14.17
N LEU A 292 10.04 -12.53 -13.66
CA LEU A 292 9.30 -13.59 -14.31
C LEU A 292 8.75 -13.07 -15.64
N HIS A 293 8.85 -13.90 -16.67
CA HIS A 293 8.20 -13.71 -17.96
C HIS A 293 7.21 -14.86 -18.10
N GLU A 294 5.96 -14.56 -18.46
CA GLU A 294 5.12 -15.61 -19.00
C GLU A 294 5.71 -16.02 -20.34
N GLU A 295 6.43 -17.15 -20.35
CA GLU A 295 6.66 -17.88 -21.58
C GLU A 295 5.26 -18.23 -22.10
N HIS A 296 4.79 -17.52 -23.13
CA HIS A 296 3.74 -18.06 -23.98
C HIS A 296 4.29 -19.38 -24.48
N THR A 297 3.94 -20.47 -23.78
CA THR A 297 4.11 -21.81 -24.30
C THR A 297 3.42 -21.77 -25.66
N SER A 298 4.25 -21.74 -26.70
CA SER A 298 3.86 -22.05 -28.06
C SER A 298 3.42 -23.52 -28.01
N ALA A 299 2.21 -23.72 -27.51
CA ALA A 299 1.48 -24.94 -27.68
C ALA A 299 1.25 -25.05 -29.18
N GLU A 300 2.19 -25.76 -29.79
CA GLU A 300 2.09 -26.44 -31.07
C GLU A 300 2.08 -25.49 -32.28
N ASP A 301 3.27 -25.39 -32.90
CA ASP A 301 3.43 -25.33 -34.34
C ASP A 301 2.57 -26.43 -35.00
N ASP A 302 1.26 -26.19 -35.14
CA ASP A 302 0.36 -26.89 -36.06
C ASP A 302 -1.07 -26.33 -35.90
N GLN A 303 -1.39 -25.29 -36.70
CA GLN A 303 -2.58 -25.25 -37.59
C GLN A 303 -3.13 -23.83 -37.83
N SER A 304 -3.14 -23.46 -39.13
CA SER A 304 -4.13 -22.62 -39.82
C SER A 304 -4.27 -21.13 -39.43
N SER A 305 -3.71 -20.28 -40.28
CA SER A 305 -3.77 -18.81 -40.34
C SER A 305 -5.17 -18.20 -40.64
N ASP A 306 -6.27 -18.66 -40.03
CA ASP A 306 -7.59 -18.08 -40.41
C ASP A 306 -8.63 -17.93 -39.28
N SER A 307 -8.23 -17.92 -38.01
CA SER A 307 -9.14 -17.58 -36.89
C SER A 307 -8.36 -17.25 -35.60
N GLN A 308 -7.57 -16.16 -35.57
CA GLN A 308 -7.26 -15.55 -34.27
C GLN A 308 -8.44 -14.66 -33.87
N PRO A 309 -9.14 -14.94 -32.76
CA PRO A 309 -10.12 -13.99 -32.26
C PRO A 309 -9.38 -12.70 -31.87
N GLU A 310 -9.94 -11.54 -32.21
CA GLU A 310 -9.45 -10.19 -31.88
C GLU A 310 -9.37 -9.91 -30.35
N ALA A 311 -9.32 -10.95 -29.51
CA ALA A 311 -9.29 -10.89 -28.05
C ALA A 311 -7.86 -10.79 -27.47
N ASP A 312 -6.81 -11.07 -28.24
CA ASP A 312 -5.40 -11.02 -27.79
C ASP A 312 -4.78 -9.61 -27.80
N HIS A 313 -5.57 -8.57 -28.14
CA HIS A 313 -5.19 -7.17 -27.94
C HIS A 313 -5.68 -6.59 -26.61
N ARG A 314 -5.83 -7.42 -25.57
CA ARG A 314 -5.96 -6.88 -24.22
C ARG A 314 -4.58 -6.40 -23.78
N GLY A 315 -4.32 -5.11 -24.03
CA GLY A 315 -3.13 -4.43 -23.51
C GLY A 315 -2.99 -4.65 -22.00
N PHE A 316 -1.75 -4.53 -21.51
CA PHE A 316 -1.43 -4.72 -20.10
C PHE A 316 -2.36 -3.94 -19.18
N GLN A 317 -2.74 -4.57 -18.08
CA GLN A 317 -3.48 -3.95 -16.98
C GLN A 317 -2.71 -4.18 -15.70
N GLU A 318 -2.37 -3.10 -15.00
CA GLU A 318 -1.64 -3.15 -13.73
C GLU A 318 -2.42 -3.78 -12.57
N GLY A 319 -3.69 -4.11 -12.79
CA GLY A 319 -4.62 -4.62 -11.78
C GLY A 319 -5.38 -3.51 -11.05
N PRO A 320 -6.50 -3.84 -10.38
CA PRO A 320 -7.42 -2.85 -9.83
C PRO A 320 -6.76 -1.98 -8.75
N PHE A 321 -5.92 -2.57 -7.91
CA PHE A 321 -5.25 -1.87 -6.81
C PHE A 321 -4.14 -0.94 -7.30
N LEU A 322 -3.19 -1.42 -8.12
CA LEU A 322 -2.16 -0.54 -8.68
C LEU A 322 -2.78 0.58 -9.53
N ALA A 323 -3.80 0.26 -10.34
CA ALA A 323 -4.49 1.29 -11.10
C ALA A 323 -5.11 2.34 -10.17
N PHE A 324 -5.68 1.93 -9.03
CA PHE A 324 -6.26 2.84 -8.04
C PHE A 324 -5.19 3.73 -7.38
N ILE A 325 -4.03 3.16 -7.03
CA ILE A 325 -2.89 3.90 -6.49
C ILE A 325 -2.36 4.91 -7.52
N LEU A 326 -2.13 4.49 -8.77
CA LEU A 326 -1.64 5.38 -9.82
C LEU A 326 -2.67 6.48 -10.17
N ASP A 327 -3.96 6.16 -10.22
CA ASP A 327 -5.03 7.15 -10.40
C ASP A 327 -5.04 8.19 -9.27
N THR A 328 -4.75 7.77 -8.05
CA THR A 328 -4.66 8.65 -6.87
C THR A 328 -3.41 9.53 -6.94
N ILE A 329 -2.26 8.97 -7.38
CA ILE A 329 -1.03 9.74 -7.63
C ILE A 329 -1.27 10.81 -8.70
N GLU A 330 -1.91 10.44 -9.82
CA GLU A 330 -2.22 11.37 -10.92
C GLU A 330 -3.10 12.56 -10.49
N LYS A 331 -3.80 12.44 -9.35
CA LYS A 331 -4.69 13.47 -8.80
C LYS A 331 -4.09 14.24 -7.61
N MET A 332 -2.80 14.07 -7.29
CA MET A 332 -2.19 14.66 -6.09
C MET A 332 -2.40 16.17 -5.96
N HIS A 333 -2.38 16.91 -7.06
CA HIS A 333 -2.58 18.36 -7.09
C HIS A 333 -4.05 18.81 -6.91
N ARG A 334 -5.00 17.86 -6.86
CA ARG A 334 -6.46 18.08 -6.72
C ARG A 334 -7.07 17.40 -5.50
N GLN A 335 -6.26 16.82 -4.62
CA GLN A 335 -6.73 16.12 -3.43
C GLN A 335 -6.03 16.65 -2.17
N PRO A 336 -6.57 16.38 -0.96
CA PRO A 336 -5.98 16.85 0.27
C PRO A 336 -4.57 16.30 0.53
N TYR A 337 -3.76 17.08 1.24
CA TYR A 337 -2.40 16.71 1.65
C TYR A 337 -2.32 15.34 2.32
N ASP A 338 -3.25 15.01 3.23
CA ASP A 338 -3.25 13.72 3.94
C ASP A 338 -3.41 12.51 3.00
N VAL A 339 -4.19 12.66 1.93
CA VAL A 339 -4.34 11.62 0.90
C VAL A 339 -3.02 11.44 0.14
N ASN A 340 -2.33 12.56 -0.15
CA ASN A 340 -1.03 12.54 -0.81
C ASN A 340 0.02 11.84 0.03
N LEU A 341 0.11 12.14 1.33
CA LEU A 341 1.03 11.48 2.24
C LEU A 341 0.78 9.97 2.32
N LEU A 342 -0.49 9.58 2.37
CA LEU A 342 -0.86 8.19 2.52
C LEU A 342 -0.59 7.37 1.24
N VAL A 343 -0.92 7.91 0.06
CA VAL A 343 -0.65 7.21 -1.20
C VAL A 343 0.86 7.07 -1.46
N THR A 344 1.67 8.08 -1.11
CA THR A 344 3.13 7.96 -1.23
C THR A 344 3.69 6.97 -0.22
N SER A 345 3.21 6.96 1.03
CA SER A 345 3.58 5.96 2.06
C SER A 345 3.31 4.52 1.57
N LEU A 346 2.15 4.28 0.97
CA LEU A 346 1.80 2.97 0.39
C LEU A 346 2.78 2.55 -0.70
N VAL A 347 3.12 3.45 -1.62
CA VAL A 347 4.06 3.14 -2.72
C VAL A 347 5.47 2.94 -2.19
N SER A 348 5.96 3.79 -1.28
CA SER A 348 7.26 3.63 -0.63
C SER A 348 7.36 2.25 0.04
N ARG A 349 6.31 1.83 0.76
CA ARG A 349 6.26 0.51 1.39
C ARG A 349 6.31 -0.64 0.39
N LEU A 350 5.57 -0.55 -0.72
CA LEU A 350 5.63 -1.55 -1.79
C LEU A 350 7.01 -1.61 -2.45
N ALA A 351 7.66 -0.46 -2.65
CA ALA A 351 8.97 -0.37 -3.30
C ALA A 351 10.10 -1.05 -2.50
N LEU A 352 9.91 -1.24 -1.18
CA LEU A 352 10.87 -1.93 -0.31
C LEU A 352 10.95 -3.43 -0.58
N PHE A 353 9.89 -4.11 -1.01
CA PHE A 353 9.95 -5.55 -1.23
C PHE A 353 10.94 -5.92 -2.34
N ALA A 354 11.77 -6.93 -2.10
CA ALA A 354 12.80 -7.41 -3.02
C ALA A 354 12.24 -8.37 -4.10
N HIS A 355 11.05 -8.09 -4.63
CA HIS A 355 10.51 -8.82 -5.78
C HIS A 355 10.92 -8.13 -7.09
N PRO A 356 11.52 -8.84 -8.07
CA PRO A 356 12.09 -8.21 -9.27
C PRO A 356 11.05 -7.49 -10.15
N ASN A 357 9.91 -8.13 -10.48
CA ASN A 357 8.85 -7.47 -11.26
C ASN A 357 8.25 -6.23 -10.57
N LEU A 358 8.22 -6.20 -9.22
CA LEU A 358 7.73 -5.05 -8.46
C LEU A 358 8.78 -3.94 -8.42
N HIS A 359 10.04 -4.31 -8.22
CA HIS A 359 11.18 -3.41 -8.24
C HIS A 359 11.28 -2.70 -9.59
N GLU A 360 11.27 -3.43 -10.72
CA GLU A 360 11.39 -2.79 -12.03
C GLU A 360 10.20 -1.88 -12.31
N TYR A 361 8.97 -2.30 -11.99
CA TYR A 361 7.76 -1.55 -12.32
C TYR A 361 7.64 -0.22 -11.53
N LEU A 362 8.08 -0.22 -10.27
CA LEU A 362 8.02 0.98 -9.42
C LEU A 362 9.30 1.84 -9.48
N LEU A 363 10.48 1.22 -9.57
CA LEU A 363 11.76 1.89 -9.35
C LEU A 363 12.64 1.99 -10.60
N ASN A 364 12.22 1.50 -11.77
CA ASN A 364 12.95 1.71 -13.03
C ASN A 364 12.20 2.69 -13.97
N PRO A 365 12.55 4.00 -13.94
CA PRO A 365 12.02 5.02 -14.85
C PRO A 365 12.34 4.77 -16.33
N LEU A 366 13.36 3.94 -16.62
CA LEU A 366 13.88 3.71 -17.97
C LEU A 366 13.25 2.49 -18.63
N LEU A 367 12.23 1.88 -18.00
CA LEU A 367 11.53 0.72 -18.50
C LEU A 367 10.85 1.04 -19.85
N PRO A 368 11.12 0.27 -20.91
CA PRO A 368 10.41 0.42 -22.18
C PRO A 368 8.99 -0.10 -21.99
N LEU A 369 8.04 0.80 -21.72
CA LEU A 369 6.66 0.42 -21.46
C LEU A 369 5.94 -0.07 -22.73
N ALA A 370 5.08 -1.05 -22.56
CA ALA A 370 4.16 -1.50 -23.59
C ALA A 370 3.19 -0.36 -23.97
N PRO A 371 2.68 -0.32 -25.22
CA PRO A 371 1.72 0.69 -25.63
C PRO A 371 0.50 0.75 -24.70
N GLY A 372 0.22 1.94 -24.16
CA GLY A 372 -0.90 2.16 -23.24
C GLY A 372 -0.63 1.79 -21.77
N ALA A 373 0.52 1.16 -21.46
CA ALA A 373 0.94 0.96 -20.08
C ALA A 373 1.48 2.27 -19.49
N ARG A 374 1.32 2.44 -18.18
CA ARG A 374 1.94 3.50 -17.38
C ARG A 374 2.79 2.88 -16.28
N SER A 375 3.75 3.64 -15.76
CA SER A 375 4.51 3.30 -14.56
C SER A 375 4.29 4.35 -13.47
N LEU A 376 4.85 4.10 -12.28
CA LEU A 376 4.91 5.11 -11.23
C LEU A 376 5.56 6.41 -11.75
N PHE A 377 6.70 6.27 -12.46
CA PHE A 377 7.44 7.42 -12.98
C PHE A 377 6.63 8.22 -14.00
N THR A 378 5.97 7.57 -14.97
CA THR A 378 5.15 8.30 -15.96
C THR A 378 3.94 8.96 -15.32
N SER A 379 3.36 8.35 -14.28
CA SER A 379 2.24 8.92 -13.52
C SER A 379 2.68 10.18 -12.77
N LEU A 380 3.85 10.15 -12.10
CA LEU A 380 4.45 11.32 -11.46
C LEU A 380 4.79 12.43 -12.46
N LEU A 381 5.38 12.08 -13.61
CA LEU A 381 5.72 13.03 -14.66
C LEU A 381 4.48 13.78 -15.16
N LYS A 382 3.38 13.06 -15.42
CA LYS A 382 2.10 13.66 -15.80
C LYS A 382 1.62 14.68 -14.78
N VAL A 383 1.69 14.37 -13.48
CA VAL A 383 1.29 15.30 -12.41
C VAL A 383 2.17 16.54 -12.42
N VAL A 384 3.48 16.38 -12.59
CA VAL A 384 4.42 17.50 -12.67
C VAL A 384 4.11 18.41 -13.86
N GLU A 385 3.80 17.85 -15.03
CA GLU A 385 3.38 18.63 -16.21
C GLU A 385 2.07 19.41 -15.95
N GLU A 386 1.09 18.80 -15.28
CA GLU A 386 -0.17 19.46 -14.91
C GLU A 386 0.07 20.58 -13.87
N ILE A 387 0.90 20.33 -12.85
CA ILE A 387 1.31 21.34 -11.86
C ILE A 387 2.03 22.50 -12.53
N GLN A 388 2.95 22.23 -13.47
CA GLN A 388 3.66 23.27 -14.22
C GLN A 388 2.70 24.20 -14.95
N VAL A 389 1.61 23.67 -15.52
CA VAL A 389 0.58 24.49 -16.15
C VAL A 389 -0.17 25.31 -15.09
N ALA A 390 -0.50 24.72 -13.95
CA ALA A 390 -1.23 25.37 -12.87
C ALA A 390 -0.45 26.53 -12.20
N VAL A 391 0.87 26.41 -12.06
CA VAL A 391 1.72 27.45 -11.43
C VAL A 391 2.22 28.52 -12.40
N ARG A 392 1.88 28.43 -13.69
CA ARG A 392 2.28 29.44 -14.69
C ARG A 392 1.64 30.79 -14.36
N GLY A 393 2.47 31.80 -14.15
CA GLY A 393 2.02 33.16 -13.85
C GLY A 393 1.67 33.38 -12.37
N THR A 394 1.95 32.41 -11.49
CA THR A 394 1.82 32.60 -10.04
C THR A 394 2.88 33.59 -9.54
N ASP A 395 2.43 34.75 -9.05
CA ASP A 395 3.32 35.74 -8.47
C ASP A 395 4.04 35.21 -7.23
N SER A 396 5.34 35.49 -7.14
CA SER A 396 6.19 35.10 -5.99
C SER A 396 6.19 33.60 -5.66
N LEU A 397 6.03 32.73 -6.67
CA LEU A 397 5.98 31.26 -6.52
C LEU A 397 7.05 30.71 -5.56
N ARG A 398 8.33 31.07 -5.76
CA ARG A 398 9.44 30.62 -4.89
C ARG A 398 9.19 30.93 -3.41
N ARG A 399 8.67 32.12 -3.10
CA ARG A 399 8.35 32.50 -1.70
C ARG A 399 7.19 31.65 -1.17
N LYS A 400 6.15 31.44 -1.97
CA LYS A 400 5.01 30.58 -1.57
C LYS A 400 5.49 29.16 -1.26
N LEU A 401 6.32 28.57 -2.13
CA LEU A 401 6.89 27.23 -1.93
C LEU A 401 7.71 27.11 -0.63
N VAL A 402 8.55 28.10 -0.32
CA VAL A 402 9.32 28.11 0.93
C VAL A 402 8.39 28.17 2.15
N LEU A 403 7.33 28.97 2.10
CA LEU A 403 6.35 29.06 3.18
C LEU A 403 5.55 27.76 3.33
N THR A 404 5.05 27.18 2.24
CA THR A 404 4.35 25.89 2.24
C THR A 404 5.26 24.80 2.80
N ARG A 405 6.50 24.70 2.33
CA ARG A 405 7.47 23.72 2.85
C ARG A 405 7.71 23.89 4.35
N SER A 406 7.86 25.14 4.82
CA SER A 406 8.05 25.42 6.25
C SER A 406 6.82 25.09 7.09
N ALA A 407 5.62 25.23 6.53
CA ALA A 407 4.38 24.90 7.23
C ALA A 407 4.18 23.37 7.34
N LEU A 408 4.52 22.63 6.28
CA LEU A 408 4.33 21.18 6.23
C LEU A 408 5.44 20.39 6.96
N LEU A 409 6.69 20.87 6.90
CA LEU A 409 7.86 20.17 7.44
C LEU A 409 8.42 20.80 8.73
N GLY A 410 7.92 21.98 9.13
CA GLY A 410 8.37 22.71 10.32
C GLY A 410 7.51 22.43 11.56
N ASP A 411 8.10 22.62 12.74
CA ASP A 411 7.51 22.31 14.05
C ASP A 411 6.47 23.36 14.56
N GLY A 412 6.12 24.35 13.71
CA GLY A 412 5.29 25.50 14.06
C GLY A 412 4.24 25.79 12.99
N GLY A 413 3.23 24.92 12.91
CA GLY A 413 2.14 25.03 11.93
C GLY A 413 1.22 26.21 12.20
N ASP A 414 1.24 27.21 11.31
CA ASP A 414 0.10 28.09 11.07
C ASP A 414 -0.60 27.60 9.80
N ASP A 415 -1.52 26.64 9.98
CA ASP A 415 -2.39 26.06 8.94
C ASP A 415 -3.21 27.12 8.18
N ALA A 416 -3.43 28.28 8.83
CA ALA A 416 -4.24 29.39 8.32
C ALA A 416 -3.57 30.24 7.23
N ALA A 417 -2.30 29.97 6.87
CA ALA A 417 -1.54 30.81 5.94
C ALA A 417 -1.63 30.40 4.46
N LEU A 418 -2.23 29.25 4.15
CA LEU A 418 -2.27 28.73 2.78
C LEU A 418 -3.65 28.99 2.15
N GLY A 419 -3.67 29.83 1.10
CA GLY A 419 -4.90 30.20 0.37
C GLY A 419 -5.40 29.10 -0.57
N GLU A 420 -6.30 29.46 -1.51
CA GLU A 420 -6.96 28.52 -2.45
C GLU A 420 -6.01 27.69 -3.35
N GLU A 421 -4.74 28.09 -3.51
CA GLU A 421 -3.70 27.36 -4.26
C GLU A 421 -2.95 26.30 -3.41
N SER A 422 -3.41 26.00 -2.19
CA SER A 422 -2.70 25.14 -1.24
C SER A 422 -2.37 23.75 -1.79
N SER A 423 -3.34 23.08 -2.42
CA SER A 423 -3.19 21.67 -2.86
C SER A 423 -2.11 21.48 -3.91
N VAL A 424 -1.94 22.44 -4.83
CA VAL A 424 -0.92 22.38 -5.89
C VAL A 424 0.48 22.53 -5.30
N LEU A 425 0.66 23.49 -4.37
CA LEU A 425 1.94 23.73 -3.73
C LEU A 425 2.29 22.58 -2.76
N GLU A 426 1.33 22.10 -1.98
CA GLU A 426 1.46 20.92 -1.13
C GLU A 426 1.88 19.70 -1.94
N ALA A 427 1.18 19.40 -3.04
CA ALA A 427 1.50 18.28 -3.91
C ALA A 427 2.93 18.39 -4.47
N LEU A 428 3.40 19.60 -4.82
CA LEU A 428 4.77 19.81 -5.26
C LEU A 428 5.78 19.42 -4.17
N ILE A 429 5.55 19.86 -2.92
CA ILE A 429 6.41 19.50 -1.79
C ILE A 429 6.41 17.98 -1.57
N VAL A 430 5.23 17.34 -1.59
CA VAL A 430 5.12 15.88 -1.40
C VAL A 430 5.85 15.13 -2.52
N ILE A 431 5.68 15.52 -3.79
CA ILE A 431 6.38 14.89 -4.92
C ILE A 431 7.90 15.04 -4.78
N GLU A 432 8.39 16.21 -4.35
CA GLU A 432 9.82 16.46 -4.15
C GLU A 432 10.40 15.52 -3.09
N GLU A 433 9.77 15.40 -1.93
CA GLU A 433 10.24 14.53 -0.84
C GLU A 433 10.08 13.04 -1.18
N PHE A 434 8.98 12.66 -1.82
CA PHE A 434 8.74 11.29 -2.27
C PHE A 434 9.77 10.83 -3.31
N CYS A 435 10.18 11.70 -4.24
CA CYS A 435 11.23 11.36 -5.21
C CYS A 435 12.60 11.15 -4.55
N LYS A 436 12.92 11.91 -3.48
CA LYS A 436 14.14 11.70 -2.68
C LYS A 436 14.07 10.36 -1.94
N GLU A 437 12.92 10.03 -1.36
CA GLU A 437 12.69 8.74 -0.70
C GLU A 437 12.86 7.56 -1.66
N LEU A 438 12.22 7.60 -2.84
CA LEU A 438 12.36 6.56 -3.88
C LEU A 438 13.81 6.40 -4.35
N ALA A 439 14.53 7.51 -4.54
CA ALA A 439 15.94 7.48 -4.90
C ALA A 439 16.78 6.81 -3.80
N ALA A 440 16.53 7.11 -2.53
CA ALA A 440 17.20 6.45 -1.41
C ALA A 440 16.89 4.94 -1.35
N VAL A 441 15.63 4.54 -1.55
CA VAL A 441 15.25 3.11 -1.62
C VAL A 441 15.95 2.40 -2.78
N ALA A 442 15.96 2.99 -3.98
CA ALA A 442 16.64 2.41 -5.14
C ALA A 442 18.16 2.27 -4.89
N PHE A 443 18.79 3.29 -4.29
CA PHE A 443 20.20 3.27 -3.92
C PHE A 443 20.52 2.16 -2.91
N VAL A 444 19.72 2.04 -1.84
CA VAL A 444 19.91 1.02 -0.80
C VAL A 444 19.79 -0.39 -1.39
N LYS A 445 18.78 -0.63 -2.23
CA LYS A 445 18.56 -1.94 -2.87
C LYS A 445 19.72 -2.31 -3.79
N TYR A 446 20.22 -1.34 -4.56
CA TYR A 446 21.40 -1.53 -5.43
C TYR A 446 22.63 -1.98 -4.63
N HIS A 447 22.94 -1.29 -3.53
CA HIS A 447 24.12 -1.61 -2.71
C HIS A 447 23.98 -2.88 -1.88
N ALA A 448 22.76 -3.34 -1.63
CA ALA A 448 22.52 -4.63 -0.97
C ALA A 448 22.66 -5.82 -1.93
N ALA A 449 22.48 -5.60 -3.23
CA ALA A 449 22.55 -6.64 -4.27
C ALA A 449 23.91 -6.70 -5.00
N SER A 450 24.68 -5.61 -4.97
CA SER A 450 26.05 -5.50 -5.50
C SER A 450 27.06 -6.06 -4.50
#